data_AF-A0A955TIS1-F1
#
_entry.id   AF-A0A955TIS1-F1
#
_cell.length_a   1.000
_cell.length_b   1.000
_cell.length_c   1.000
_cell.angle_alpha   90.00
_cell.angle_beta   90.00
_cell.angle_gamma   90.00
#
_symmetry.space_group_name_H-M   'P 1'
#
loop_
_entity.id
_entity.type
_entity.pdbx_description
1 polymer ?
#
loop_
_entity_poly.entity_id
_entity_poly.type
_entity_poly.pdbx_seq_one_letter_code
_entity_poly.pdbx_strand_id
1 'polypeptide(L)'
;KYVWSATLPVGSVKEGGMFSSTEIVIRSGTESLGKWVEERVNVYEDFLKIHDHEPAPHAWGISLLGGPGVEVDFGSIRVQSQSSNGDLGRK
;
A
#
# COMPACT_ATOMS: atom_id res chain seq x y z
N LYS A 1 -3.92 -4.93 -3.42
CA LYS A 1 -2.74 -5.48 -2.70
C LYS A 1 -1.46 -4.98 -3.35
N TYR A 2 -0.41 -4.79 -2.57
CA TYR A 2 0.91 -4.46 -3.08
C TYR A 2 1.75 -5.73 -3.17
N VAL A 3 2.51 -5.89 -4.25
CA VAL A 3 3.30 -7.11 -4.49
C VAL A 3 4.72 -6.76 -4.90
N TRP A 4 5.63 -7.68 -4.58
CA TRP A 4 6.96 -7.73 -5.17
C TRP A 4 6.94 -8.77 -6.28
N SER A 5 7.44 -8.41 -7.46
CA SER A 5 7.48 -9.30 -8.61
C SER A 5 8.91 -9.55 -9.04
N ALA A 6 9.27 -10.79 -9.35
CA ALA A 6 10.58 -11.08 -9.91
C ALA A 6 10.74 -10.56 -11.35
N THR A 7 9.63 -10.33 -12.07
CA THR A 7 9.64 -10.12 -13.52
C THR A 7 8.83 -8.91 -14.00
N LEU A 8 7.80 -8.48 -13.26
CA LEU A 8 6.96 -7.35 -13.66
C LEU A 8 7.61 -6.02 -13.26
N PRO A 9 7.57 -5.00 -14.13
CA PRO A 9 8.07 -3.65 -13.78
C PRO A 9 7.32 -3.03 -12.60
N VAL A 10 8.01 -2.18 -11.83
CA VAL A 10 7.38 -1.35 -10.79
C VAL A 10 6.32 -0.45 -11.43
N GLY A 11 5.19 -0.28 -10.74
CA GLY A 11 4.03 0.47 -11.23
C GLY A 11 3.08 -0.35 -12.11
N SER A 12 3.42 -1.60 -12.44
CA SER A 12 2.48 -2.48 -13.13
C SER A 12 1.24 -2.70 -12.26
N VAL A 13 0.06 -2.49 -12.85
CA VAL A 13 -1.23 -2.72 -12.20
C VAL A 13 -1.91 -3.91 -12.87
N LYS A 14 -2.38 -4.85 -12.06
CA LYS A 14 -3.25 -5.94 -12.50
C LYS A 14 -4.60 -5.75 -11.83
N GLU A 15 -5.60 -5.38 -12.61
CA GLU A 15 -6.96 -5.20 -12.09
C GLU A 15 -7.51 -6.50 -11.50
N GLY A 16 -8.17 -6.36 -10.35
CA GLY A 16 -8.92 -7.42 -9.71
C GLY A 16 -10.30 -7.59 -10.33
N GLY A 17 -10.95 -8.73 -10.07
CA GLY A 17 -12.34 -8.98 -10.42
C GLY A 17 -13.17 -9.31 -9.19
N MET A 18 -14.37 -9.87 -9.40
CA MET A 18 -15.30 -10.25 -8.33
C MET A 18 -14.68 -11.09 -7.19
N PHE A 19 -13.62 -11.84 -7.49
CA PHE A 19 -12.95 -12.75 -6.56
C PHE A 19 -11.47 -12.41 -6.32
N SER A 20 -10.98 -11.26 -6.80
CA SER A 20 -9.58 -10.88 -6.64
C SER A 20 -9.40 -9.39 -6.40
N SER A 21 -8.39 -9.03 -5.62
CA SER A 21 -8.01 -7.64 -5.42
C SER A 21 -7.13 -7.14 -6.56
N THR A 22 -7.23 -5.85 -6.88
CA THR A 22 -6.27 -5.18 -7.75
C THR A 22 -4.87 -5.26 -7.16
N GLU A 23 -3.87 -5.59 -7.96
CA GLU A 23 -2.48 -5.76 -7.56
C GLU A 23 -1.63 -4.63 -8.14
N ILE A 24 -0.76 -4.03 -7.32
CA ILE A 24 0.21 -3.02 -7.74
C ILE A 24 1.61 -3.52 -7.42
N VAL A 25 2.48 -3.57 -8.43
CA VAL A 25 3.88 -3.94 -8.25
C VAL A 25 4.67 -2.77 -7.69
N ILE A 26 5.18 -2.89 -6.46
CA ILE A 26 5.97 -1.82 -5.81
C ILE A 26 7.47 -2.09 -5.83
N ARG A 27 7.86 -3.34 -6.07
CA ARG A 27 9.25 -3.76 -6.26
C ARG A 27 9.34 -4.81 -7.35
N SER A 28 10.41 -4.71 -8.14
CA SER A 28 10.72 -5.65 -9.22
C SER A 28 12.10 -6.25 -9.03
N GLY A 29 12.30 -7.49 -9.48
CA GLY A 29 13.61 -8.14 -9.50
C GLY A 29 13.96 -8.90 -8.22
N THR A 30 15.22 -9.34 -8.15
CA THR A 30 15.75 -10.21 -7.08
C THR A 30 17.01 -9.63 -6.42
N GLU A 31 17.45 -8.44 -6.82
CA GLU A 31 18.66 -7.78 -6.31
C GLU A 31 18.59 -7.38 -4.83
N SER A 32 17.37 -7.33 -4.28
CA SER A 32 17.07 -7.01 -2.89
C SER A 32 16.93 -8.25 -1.99
N LEU A 33 17.07 -9.47 -2.53
CA LEU A 33 17.00 -10.69 -1.72
C LEU A 33 18.08 -10.69 -0.62
N GLY A 34 17.67 -11.12 0.58
CA GLY A 34 18.52 -11.16 1.77
C GLY A 34 18.81 -9.79 2.41
N LYS A 35 18.17 -8.71 1.94
CA LYS A 35 18.33 -7.36 2.49
C LYS A 35 17.04 -6.89 3.15
N TRP A 36 17.18 -6.12 4.22
CA TRP A 36 16.09 -5.32 4.76
C TRP A 36 15.79 -4.17 3.81
N VAL A 37 14.51 -3.98 3.52
CA VAL A 37 14.03 -2.86 2.69
C VAL A 37 12.86 -2.19 3.37
N GLU A 38 12.76 -0.87 3.19
CA GLU A 38 11.62 -0.07 3.62
C GLU A 38 10.72 0.20 2.43
N GLU A 39 9.41 0.11 2.63
CA GLU A 39 8.40 0.43 1.63
C GLU A 39 7.42 1.45 2.20
N ARG A 40 7.13 2.49 1.43
CA ARG A 40 6.13 3.51 1.77
C ARG A 40 5.22 3.72 0.57
N VAL A 41 3.92 3.61 0.81
CA VAL A 41 2.88 3.76 -0.22
C VAL A 41 1.80 4.73 0.25
N ASN A 42 1.20 5.46 -0.69
CA ASN A 42 0.01 6.27 -0.42
C ASN A 42 -1.24 5.52 -0.88
N VAL A 43 -1.78 4.71 0.04
CA VAL A 43 -2.93 3.83 -0.25
C VAL A 43 -4.18 4.62 -0.67
N TYR A 44 -4.36 5.83 -0.14
CA TYR A 44 -5.51 6.66 -0.46
C TYR A 44 -5.44 7.18 -1.90
N GLU A 45 -4.28 7.71 -2.33
CA GLU A 45 -4.10 8.12 -3.73
C GLU A 45 -4.23 6.95 -4.70
N ASP A 46 -3.70 5.78 -4.37
CA ASP A 46 -3.83 4.60 -5.21
C ASP A 46 -5.28 4.12 -5.30
N PHE A 47 -6.05 4.21 -4.20
CA PHE A 47 -7.49 3.91 -4.22
C PHE A 47 -8.23 4.80 -5.21
N LEU A 48 -8.00 6.12 -5.15
CA LEU A 48 -8.64 7.08 -6.05
C LEU A 48 -8.30 6.78 -7.53
N LYS A 49 -7.03 6.47 -7.83
CA LYS A 49 -6.59 6.13 -9.20
C LYS A 49 -7.25 4.86 -9.74
N ILE A 50 -7.52 3.88 -8.88
CA ILE A 50 -8.06 2.56 -9.28
C ILE A 50 -9.60 2.61 -9.36
N HIS A 51 -10.25 3.30 -8.44
CA HIS A 51 -11.70 3.22 -8.24
C HIS A 51 -12.47 4.48 -8.65
N ASP A 52 -11.79 5.61 -8.89
CA ASP A 52 -12.37 6.89 -9.31
C ASP A 52 -13.50 7.41 -8.39
N HIS A 53 -13.42 7.09 -7.10
CA HIS A 53 -14.32 7.62 -6.08
C HIS A 53 -13.64 7.61 -4.70
N GLU A 54 -14.21 8.34 -3.74
CA GLU A 54 -13.73 8.38 -2.36
C GLU A 54 -13.88 7.02 -1.65
N PRO A 55 -12.87 6.55 -0.88
CA PRO A 55 -13.03 5.39 -0.02
C PRO A 55 -13.99 5.69 1.14
N ALA A 56 -14.40 4.65 1.86
CA ALA A 56 -15.16 4.83 3.09
C ALA A 56 -14.35 5.67 4.11
N PRO A 57 -14.99 6.50 4.97
CA PRO A 57 -14.28 7.39 5.88
C PRO A 57 -13.38 6.70 6.91
N HIS A 58 -13.61 5.40 7.17
CA HIS A 58 -12.85 4.61 8.11
C HIS A 58 -12.37 3.32 7.45
N ALA A 59 -11.07 3.02 7.58
CA ALA A 59 -10.53 1.72 7.26
C ALA A 59 -10.79 0.75 8.42
N TRP A 60 -11.34 -0.43 8.11
CA TRP A 60 -11.72 -1.42 9.12
C TRP A 60 -10.55 -2.31 9.53
N GLY A 61 -9.53 -2.40 8.69
CA GLY A 61 -8.34 -3.20 8.97
C GLY A 61 -7.33 -3.16 7.84
N ILE A 62 -6.14 -3.66 8.16
CA ILE A 62 -5.06 -3.90 7.21
C ILE A 62 -4.74 -5.40 7.30
N SER A 63 -4.50 -6.04 6.16
CA SER A 63 -4.13 -7.44 6.09
C SER A 63 -2.76 -7.58 5.44
N LEU A 64 -1.93 -8.46 6.00
CA LEU A 64 -0.69 -8.93 5.39
C LEU A 64 -0.84 -10.40 5.00
N LEU A 65 -0.32 -10.75 3.83
CA LEU A 65 -0.32 -12.13 3.33
C LEU A 65 1.13 -12.59 3.14
N GLY A 66 1.56 -13.52 4.00
CA GLY A 66 2.85 -14.20 3.89
C GLY A 66 2.73 -15.52 3.13
N GLY A 67 3.78 -15.88 2.39
CA GLY A 67 3.91 -17.21 1.80
C GLY A 67 4.33 -18.26 2.83
N PRO A 68 4.43 -19.54 2.43
CA PRO A 68 4.94 -20.60 3.29
C PRO A 68 6.32 -20.26 3.87
N GLY A 69 6.48 -20.41 5.19
CA GLY A 69 7.73 -20.15 5.89
C GLY A 69 8.05 -18.65 6.09
N VAL A 70 7.15 -17.74 5.73
CA VAL A 70 7.28 -16.32 6.06
C VAL A 70 6.71 -16.09 7.46
N GLU A 71 7.57 -15.62 8.37
CA GLU A 71 7.15 -15.08 9.65
C GLU A 71 6.86 -13.59 9.51
N VAL A 72 5.76 -13.15 10.12
CA VAL A 72 5.33 -11.75 10.11
C VAL A 72 5.21 -11.29 11.55
N ASP A 73 5.96 -10.26 11.91
CA ASP A 73 5.90 -9.59 13.21
C ASP A 73 5.58 -8.11 13.03
N PHE A 74 4.99 -7.51 14.06
CA PHE A 74 4.59 -6.11 14.06
C PHE A 74 5.22 -5.39 15.24
N GLY A 75 6.00 -4.36 14.91
CA GLY A 75 6.32 -3.30 15.85
C GLY A 75 5.07 -2.52 16.27
N SER A 76 5.24 -1.57 17.18
CA SER A 76 4.10 -0.80 17.66
C SER A 76 3.49 0.08 16.58
N ILE A 77 2.20 -0.09 16.33
CA ILE A 77 1.45 0.75 15.39
C ILE A 77 1.23 2.14 16.01
N ARG A 78 1.38 3.18 15.19
CA ARG A 78 1.19 4.58 15.57
C ARG A 78 0.19 5.21 14.60
N VAL A 79 -0.84 5.86 15.13
CA VAL A 79 -1.70 6.73 14.35
C VAL A 79 -1.10 8.13 14.44
N GLN A 80 -0.69 8.68 13.30
CA GLN A 80 -0.29 10.07 13.20
C GLN A 80 -1.46 10.83 12.54
N SER A 81 -2.07 11.76 13.27
CA SER A 81 -2.97 12.72 12.65
C SER A 81 -2.13 13.69 11.83
N GLN A 82 -2.46 13.84 10.55
CA GLN A 82 -1.88 14.91 9.74
C GLN A 82 -2.54 16.21 10.22
N SER A 83 -1.81 17.04 10.97
CA SER A 83 -2.30 18.35 11.35
C SER A 83 -2.44 19.21 10.09
N SER A 84 -3.67 19.60 9.75
CA SER A 84 -3.93 20.59 8.71
C SER A 84 -3.45 21.95 9.21
N ASN A 85 -2.19 22.28 8.94
CA ASN A 85 -1.69 23.63 9.13
C ASN A 85 -2.14 24.47 7.93
N GLY A 86 -3.31 25.09 8.03
CA GLY A 86 -3.90 25.82 6.91
C GLY A 86 -5.24 26.49 7.17
N ASP A 87 -5.42 27.10 8.35
CA ASP A 87 -6.42 28.18 8.48
C ASP A 87 -5.89 29.28 9.40
N LEU A 88 -4.89 29.99 8.88
CA LEU A 88 -4.49 31.30 9.40
C LEU A 88 -4.53 32.28 8.23
N GLY A 89 -5.68 32.93 8.09
CA GLY A 89 -5.77 34.25 7.46
C GLY A 89 -6.56 34.29 6.15
N ARG A 90 -7.88 34.47 6.26
CA ARG A 90 -8.55 35.48 5.45
C ARG A 90 -9.22 36.50 6.37
N LYS A 91 -8.90 37.75 6.04
CA LYS A 91 -9.35 39.01 6.67
C LYS A 91 -10.87 39.12 6.73
#